data_AF-D6KFF2-F1
#
_entry.id   AF-D6KFF2-F1
#
_cell.length_a   1.000
_cell.length_b   1.000
_cell.length_c   1.000
_cell.angle_alpha   90.00
_cell.angle_beta   90.00
_cell.angle_gamma   90.00
#
_symmetry.space_group_name_H-M   'P 1'
#
loop_
_entity.id
_entity.type
_entity.pdbx_description
1 polymer ?
#
loop_
_entity_poly.entity_id
_entity_poly.type
_entity_poly.pdbx_seq_one_letter_code
_entity_poly.pdbx_strand_id
1 'polypeptide(L)'
;MALSGLEGAGPGVARFDDDPLAMVVSAAPAEAAHLVEVVLRPVLDLPAAERSRLLRTLEHWFAAAGSAGAAARTLFVHPNTVRYRLRRVEELTGRSLSDPRATADIRAALLAVRHSSSGQSGSSHSAGSQSPSGQSGSGYPASGW
;
A
#
# COMPACT_ATOMS: atom_id res chain seq x y z
N MET A 1 2.60 15.12 -33.96
CA MET A 1 2.15 15.43 -32.59
C MET A 1 3.16 14.84 -31.63
N ALA A 2 3.84 15.69 -30.87
CA ALA A 2 4.88 15.31 -29.91
C ALA A 2 4.40 15.68 -28.50
N LEU A 3 4.54 14.77 -27.54
CA LEU A 3 4.36 15.05 -26.13
C LEU A 3 5.73 15.06 -25.48
N SER A 4 6.11 16.23 -24.99
CA SER A 4 7.38 16.53 -24.32
C SER A 4 7.50 15.74 -23.01
N GLY A 5 8.65 15.12 -22.79
CA GLY A 5 9.03 14.52 -21.51
C GLY A 5 9.22 15.59 -20.43
N LEU A 6 8.88 15.23 -19.20
CA LEU A 6 9.27 15.94 -17.99
C LEU A 6 10.37 15.12 -17.31
N GLU A 7 11.60 15.63 -17.36
CA GLU A 7 12.67 15.22 -16.46
C GLU A 7 12.57 16.04 -15.17
N GLY A 8 12.61 15.37 -14.01
CA GLY A 8 12.88 16.03 -12.74
C GLY A 8 12.31 15.32 -11.51
N ALA A 9 13.24 14.96 -10.60
CA ALA A 9 13.06 14.48 -9.21
C ALA A 9 12.60 13.02 -9.04
N GLY A 10 13.59 12.13 -8.93
CA GLY A 10 13.41 10.68 -8.89
C GLY A 10 12.67 10.13 -7.66
N PRO A 11 11.74 9.20 -7.88
CA PRO A 11 11.39 8.15 -6.94
C PRO A 11 12.07 6.83 -7.36
N GLY A 12 12.46 6.01 -6.38
CA GLY A 12 13.14 4.73 -6.63
C GLY A 12 12.43 3.87 -7.68
N VAL A 13 13.21 3.33 -8.61
CA VAL A 13 12.72 2.41 -9.65
C VAL A 13 12.33 1.10 -8.96
N ALA A 14 11.03 0.91 -8.71
CA ALA A 14 10.50 -0.43 -8.53
C ALA A 14 10.60 -1.12 -9.90
N ARG A 15 11.12 -2.34 -9.95
CA ARG A 15 11.18 -3.11 -11.21
C ARG A 15 9.73 -3.43 -11.62
N PHE A 16 9.29 -2.86 -12.74
CA PHE A 16 7.87 -2.66 -13.13
C PHE A 16 7.29 -3.73 -14.09
N ASP A 17 7.74 -4.99 -14.07
CA ASP A 17 7.48 -5.90 -15.21
C ASP A 17 6.50 -7.09 -15.02
N ASP A 18 5.81 -7.28 -13.89
CA ASP A 18 4.99 -8.51 -13.72
C ASP A 18 3.51 -8.34 -13.26
N ASP A 19 2.99 -7.13 -13.02
CA ASP A 19 1.56 -6.93 -12.66
C ASP A 19 1.00 -5.60 -13.20
N PRO A 20 0.44 -5.57 -14.42
CA PRO A 20 -0.14 -4.38 -15.03
C PRO A 20 -1.27 -3.73 -14.21
N LEU A 21 -2.02 -4.54 -13.43
CA LEU A 21 -3.08 -4.02 -12.59
C LEU A 21 -2.50 -3.25 -11.39
N ALA A 22 -1.42 -3.75 -10.79
CA ALA A 22 -0.71 -3.05 -9.72
C ALA A 22 -0.15 -1.69 -10.19
N MET A 23 0.33 -1.63 -11.44
CA MET A 23 0.77 -0.38 -12.06
C MET A 23 -0.38 0.62 -12.20
N VAL A 24 -1.53 0.19 -12.76
CA VAL A 24 -2.72 1.06 -12.92
C VAL A 24 -3.21 1.58 -11.56
N VAL A 25 -3.29 0.70 -10.56
CA VAL A 25 -3.69 1.09 -9.19
C VAL A 25 -2.70 2.09 -8.59
N SER A 26 -1.40 1.93 -8.84
CA SER A 26 -0.36 2.85 -8.34
C SER A 26 -0.38 4.21 -9.04
N ALA A 27 -0.80 4.26 -10.31
CA ALA A 27 -0.84 5.50 -11.09
C ALA A 27 -1.99 6.44 -10.68
N ALA A 28 -2.99 5.95 -9.95
CA ALA A 28 -4.20 6.68 -9.56
C ALA A 28 -4.48 6.53 -8.06
N PRO A 29 -3.66 7.14 -7.18
CA PRO A 29 -3.71 6.88 -5.73
C PRO A 29 -5.00 7.34 -5.06
N ALA A 30 -5.65 8.41 -5.55
CA ALA A 30 -6.91 8.89 -5.00
C ALA A 30 -8.07 7.93 -5.32
N GLU A 31 -8.12 7.45 -6.55
CA GLU A 31 -9.07 6.45 -7.03
C GLU A 31 -8.84 5.10 -6.34
N ALA A 32 -7.58 4.71 -6.16
CA ALA A 32 -7.22 3.51 -5.42
C ALA A 32 -7.67 3.58 -3.95
N ALA A 33 -7.47 4.71 -3.28
CA ALA A 33 -7.97 4.93 -1.92
C ALA A 33 -9.50 4.86 -1.86
N HIS A 34 -10.20 5.49 -2.82
CA HIS A 34 -11.65 5.39 -2.91
C HIS A 34 -12.14 3.94 -3.12
N LEU A 35 -11.46 3.18 -3.99
CA LEU A 35 -11.75 1.77 -4.21
C LEU A 35 -11.58 0.95 -2.93
N VAL A 36 -10.52 1.19 -2.16
CA VAL A 36 -10.30 0.53 -0.86
C VAL A 36 -11.44 0.83 0.11
N GLU A 37 -11.85 2.09 0.21
CA GLU A 37 -12.95 2.50 1.08
C GLU A 37 -14.29 1.86 0.66
N VAL A 38 -14.55 1.72 -0.64
CA VAL A 38 -15.80 1.10 -1.13
C VAL A 38 -15.79 -0.43 -1.00
N VAL A 39 -14.63 -1.07 -1.18
CA VAL A 39 -14.55 -2.53 -1.32
C VAL A 39 -14.10 -3.25 -0.05
N LEU A 40 -13.07 -2.73 0.63
CA LEU A 40 -12.40 -3.43 1.73
C LEU A 40 -12.59 -2.75 3.09
N ARG A 41 -13.28 -1.60 3.16
CA ARG A 41 -13.46 -0.89 4.44
C ARG A 41 -13.97 -1.78 5.59
N PRO A 42 -15.01 -2.62 5.41
CA PRO A 42 -15.47 -3.51 6.48
C PRO A 42 -14.41 -4.52 6.96
N VAL A 43 -13.50 -4.93 6.09
CA VAL A 43 -12.36 -5.82 6.44
C VAL A 43 -11.26 -5.03 7.15
N LEU A 44 -11.03 -3.77 6.75
CA LEU A 44 -10.01 -2.91 7.34
C LEU A 44 -10.37 -2.41 8.74
N ASP A 45 -11.66 -2.28 9.05
CA ASP A 45 -12.19 -1.90 10.36
C ASP A 45 -12.10 -3.03 11.40
N LEU A 46 -11.77 -4.26 10.99
CA LEU A 46 -11.57 -5.39 11.91
C LEU A 46 -10.33 -5.20 12.81
N PRO A 47 -10.28 -5.89 13.96
CA PRO A 47 -9.08 -6.00 14.77
C PRO A 47 -7.88 -6.47 13.94
N ALA A 48 -6.71 -5.88 14.19
CA ALA A 48 -5.51 -6.06 13.36
C ALA A 48 -5.16 -7.53 13.09
N ALA A 49 -5.32 -8.41 14.08
CA ALA A 49 -5.03 -9.84 13.94
C ALA A 49 -5.99 -10.54 12.96
N GLU A 50 -7.29 -10.19 12.98
CA GLU A 50 -8.28 -10.77 12.08
C GLU A 50 -8.13 -10.21 10.67
N ARG A 51 -8.02 -8.88 10.55
CA ARG A 51 -7.73 -8.17 9.29
C ARG A 51 -6.54 -8.79 8.56
N SER A 52 -5.40 -8.91 9.25
CA SER A 52 -4.19 -9.49 8.66
C SER A 52 -4.37 -10.93 8.20
N ARG A 53 -5.15 -11.75 8.92
CA ARG A 53 -5.45 -13.12 8.49
C ARG A 53 -6.29 -13.16 7.22
N LEU A 54 -7.32 -12.32 7.11
CA LEU A 54 -8.21 -12.28 5.94
C LEU A 54 -7.48 -11.75 4.70
N LEU A 55 -6.76 -10.63 4.82
CA LEU A 55 -5.98 -10.06 3.71
C LEU A 55 -4.92 -11.04 3.22
N ARG A 56 -4.16 -11.65 4.15
CA ARG A 56 -3.18 -12.68 3.79
C ARG A 56 -3.83 -13.89 3.11
N THR A 57 -5.02 -14.31 3.56
CA THR A 57 -5.74 -15.39 2.90
C THR A 57 -6.15 -15.04 1.47
N LEU A 58 -6.62 -13.81 1.20
CA LEU A 58 -6.90 -13.35 -0.15
C LEU A 58 -5.65 -13.31 -1.02
N GLU A 59 -4.53 -12.80 -0.51
CA GLU A 59 -3.25 -12.75 -1.24
C GLU A 59 -2.84 -14.14 -1.75
N HIS A 60 -2.82 -15.13 -0.85
CA HIS A 60 -2.44 -16.49 -1.21
C HIS A 60 -3.49 -17.18 -2.09
N TRP A 61 -4.77 -16.84 -1.95
CA TRP A 61 -5.83 -17.37 -2.81
C TRP A 61 -5.71 -16.84 -4.25
N PHE A 62 -5.42 -15.55 -4.43
CA PHE A 62 -5.13 -14.98 -5.75
C PHE A 62 -3.86 -15.56 -6.37
N ALA A 63 -2.78 -15.68 -5.58
CA ALA A 63 -1.54 -16.31 -6.03
C ALA A 63 -1.74 -17.80 -6.42
N ALA A 64 -2.74 -18.44 -5.85
CA ALA A 64 -3.14 -19.81 -6.14
C ALA A 64 -4.24 -19.93 -7.22
N ALA A 65 -4.46 -18.89 -8.04
CA ALA A 65 -5.46 -18.84 -9.09
C ALA A 65 -6.88 -19.26 -8.62
N GLY A 66 -7.25 -18.84 -7.41
CA GLY A 66 -8.56 -19.13 -6.82
C GLY A 66 -8.68 -20.49 -6.12
N SER A 67 -7.59 -21.25 -5.99
CA SER A 67 -7.61 -22.55 -5.33
C SER A 67 -7.43 -22.44 -3.82
N ALA A 68 -8.51 -22.68 -3.07
CA ALA A 68 -8.45 -22.74 -1.59
C ALA A 68 -7.50 -23.85 -1.09
N GLY A 69 -7.42 -24.98 -1.81
CA GLY A 69 -6.53 -26.09 -1.46
C GLY A 69 -5.06 -25.74 -1.64
N ALA A 70 -4.71 -25.07 -2.74
CA ALA A 70 -3.34 -24.62 -2.96
C ALA A 70 -2.94 -23.49 -2.00
N ALA A 71 -3.82 -22.51 -1.78
CA ALA A 71 -3.59 -21.46 -0.79
C ALA A 71 -3.40 -22.03 0.63
N ALA A 72 -4.18 -23.05 1.00
CA ALA A 72 -4.07 -23.71 2.31
C ALA A 72 -2.70 -24.36 2.54
N ARG A 73 -2.11 -24.97 1.49
CA ARG A 73 -0.75 -25.53 1.57
C ARG A 73 0.29 -24.45 1.83
N THR A 74 0.21 -23.31 1.14
CA THR A 74 1.14 -22.19 1.33
C THR A 74 0.95 -21.50 2.69
N LEU A 75 -0.28 -21.49 3.20
CA LEU A 75 -0.63 -20.90 4.49
C LEU A 75 -0.42 -21.84 5.68
N PHE A 76 -0.08 -23.12 5.44
CA PHE A 76 0.02 -24.17 6.46
C PHE A 76 -1.24 -24.29 7.33
N VAL A 77 -2.42 -24.24 6.70
CA VAL A 77 -3.72 -24.40 7.37
C VAL A 77 -4.58 -25.44 6.64
N HIS A 78 -5.67 -25.86 7.25
CA HIS A 78 -6.63 -26.73 6.59
C HIS A 78 -7.41 -25.97 5.48
N PRO A 79 -7.74 -26.60 4.33
CA PRO A 79 -8.53 -25.97 3.26
C PRO A 79 -9.88 -25.39 3.72
N ASN A 80 -10.53 -26.00 4.71
CA ASN A 80 -11.77 -25.46 5.28
C ASN A 80 -11.56 -24.12 5.98
N THR A 81 -10.41 -23.91 6.62
CA THR A 81 -10.06 -22.63 7.23
C THR A 81 -9.93 -21.53 6.17
N VAL A 82 -9.34 -21.85 5.01
CA VAL A 82 -9.29 -20.90 3.88
C VAL A 82 -10.68 -20.58 3.38
N ARG A 83 -11.52 -21.59 3.10
CA ARG A 83 -12.90 -21.38 2.64
C ARG A 83 -13.73 -20.56 3.63
N TYR A 84 -13.59 -20.84 4.92
CA TYR A 84 -14.25 -20.08 5.98
C TYR A 84 -13.83 -18.61 5.95
N ARG A 85 -12.53 -18.32 5.87
CA ARG A 85 -12.01 -16.96 5.79
C ARG A 85 -12.46 -16.24 4.51
N LEU A 86 -12.48 -16.93 3.37
CA LEU A 86 -12.97 -16.36 2.12
C LEU A 86 -14.47 -16.03 2.21
N ARG A 87 -15.30 -16.93 2.74
CA ARG A 87 -16.71 -16.65 3.01
C ARG A 87 -16.88 -15.45 3.93
N ARG A 88 -16.06 -15.36 4.97
CA ARG A 88 -16.07 -14.21 5.89
C ARG A 88 -15.78 -12.89 5.16
N VAL A 89 -14.86 -12.89 4.19
CA VAL A 89 -14.63 -11.72 3.33
C VAL A 89 -15.88 -11.41 2.50
N GLU A 90 -16.51 -12.40 1.88
CA GLU A 90 -17.75 -12.19 1.10
C GLU A 90 -18.87 -11.61 1.96
N GLU A 91 -19.05 -12.11 3.18
CA GLU A 91 -20.04 -11.60 4.15
C GLU A 91 -19.77 -10.14 4.55
N LEU A 92 -18.51 -9.79 4.82
CA LEU A 92 -18.13 -8.45 5.24
C LEU A 92 -18.23 -7.43 4.11
N THR A 93 -17.91 -7.84 2.89
CA THR A 93 -17.85 -6.95 1.73
C THR A 93 -19.15 -6.94 0.92
N GLY A 94 -20.04 -7.90 1.13
CA GLY A 94 -21.23 -8.12 0.31
C GLY A 94 -20.92 -8.54 -1.13
N ARG A 95 -19.68 -8.99 -1.40
CA ARG A 95 -19.15 -9.25 -2.74
C ARG A 95 -18.76 -10.72 -2.87
N SER A 96 -19.24 -11.39 -3.92
CA SER A 96 -18.90 -12.79 -4.13
C SER A 96 -17.57 -12.96 -4.85
N LEU A 97 -16.73 -13.86 -4.35
CA LEU A 97 -15.48 -14.31 -4.97
C LEU A 97 -15.71 -15.28 -6.15
N SER A 98 -16.97 -15.59 -6.45
CA SER A 98 -17.39 -16.32 -7.65
C SER A 98 -17.81 -15.39 -8.80
N ASP A 99 -18.09 -14.11 -8.51
CA ASP A 99 -18.35 -13.10 -9.54
C ASP A 99 -17.01 -12.50 -10.00
N PRO A 100 -16.66 -12.61 -11.29
CA PRO A 100 -15.41 -12.06 -11.82
C PRO A 100 -15.27 -10.56 -11.58
N ARG A 101 -16.36 -9.78 -11.64
CA ARG A 101 -16.30 -8.33 -11.44
C ARG A 101 -15.97 -8.00 -9.99
N ALA A 102 -16.73 -8.56 -9.05
CA ALA A 102 -16.45 -8.43 -7.63
C ALA A 102 -15.04 -8.91 -7.24
N THR A 103 -14.58 -10.01 -7.84
CA THR A 103 -13.24 -10.56 -7.61
C THR A 103 -12.14 -9.62 -8.10
N ALA A 104 -12.32 -8.98 -9.26
CA ALA A 104 -11.39 -7.97 -9.78
C ALA A 104 -11.34 -6.73 -8.89
N ASP A 105 -12.49 -6.23 -8.42
CA ASP A 105 -12.58 -5.11 -7.47
C ASP A 105 -11.80 -5.42 -6.18
N ILE A 106 -12.00 -6.61 -5.60
CA ILE A 106 -11.29 -7.07 -4.39
C ILE A 106 -9.79 -7.16 -4.65
N ARG A 107 -9.36 -7.68 -5.80
CA ARG A 107 -7.93 -7.78 -6.17
C ARG A 107 -7.29 -6.39 -6.26
N ALA A 108 -7.93 -5.45 -6.96
CA ALA A 108 -7.43 -4.10 -7.12
C ALA A 108 -7.37 -3.34 -5.78
N ALA A 109 -8.39 -3.46 -4.94
CA ALA A 109 -8.39 -2.90 -3.60
C ALA A 109 -7.28 -3.49 -2.71
N LEU A 110 -7.05 -4.81 -2.78
CA LEU A 110 -5.96 -5.47 -2.04
C LEU A 110 -4.58 -4.96 -2.49
N LEU A 111 -4.36 -4.78 -3.80
CA LEU A 111 -3.13 -4.19 -4.32
C LEU A 111 -2.93 -2.77 -3.77
N ALA A 112 -3.97 -1.94 -3.79
CA ALA A 112 -3.92 -0.57 -3.27
C ALA A 112 -3.48 -0.50 -1.80
N VAL A 113 -4.03 -1.37 -0.93
CA VAL A 113 -3.65 -1.45 0.51
C VAL A 113 -2.15 -1.72 0.68
N ARG A 114 -1.58 -2.59 -0.17
CA ARG A 114 -0.14 -2.94 -0.12
C ARG A 114 0.76 -1.79 -0.60
N HIS A 115 0.30 -0.99 -1.56
CA HIS A 115 1.07 0.15 -2.07
C HIS A 115 1.00 1.37 -1.15
N SER A 116 -0.11 1.57 -0.43
CA SER A 116 -0.19 2.62 0.60
C SER A 116 0.76 2.39 1.79
N SER A 117 1.19 1.16 2.04
CA SER A 117 2.13 0.81 3.11
C SER A 117 3.61 0.93 2.70
N SER A 118 3.93 0.97 1.40
CA SER A 118 5.31 1.17 0.92
C SER A 118 5.69 2.64 0.69
N GLY A 119 4.71 3.53 0.50
CA GLY A 119 4.93 4.98 0.27
C GLY A 119 5.24 5.81 1.52
N GLN A 120 5.09 5.27 2.74
CA GLN A 120 5.28 6.02 4.00
C GLN A 120 6.67 5.86 4.63
N SER A 121 7.53 5.00 4.09
CA SER A 121 8.91 4.79 4.61
C SER A 121 9.95 5.77 4.06
N GLY A 122 9.56 6.74 3.21
CA GLY A 122 10.49 7.66 2.52
C GLY A 122 10.41 9.14 2.93
N SER A 123 9.47 9.55 3.78
CA SER A 123 9.25 10.97 4.11
C SER A 123 9.72 11.35 5.53
N SER A 124 10.90 10.85 5.91
CA SER A 124 11.64 11.32 7.08
C SER A 124 13.10 11.37 6.66
N HIS A 125 13.63 12.55 6.33
CA HIS A 125 15.05 13.00 6.37
C HIS A 125 15.33 14.07 5.30
N SER A 126 15.07 15.34 5.65
CA SER A 126 15.99 16.50 5.46
C SER A 126 15.26 17.83 5.67
N ALA A 127 14.71 18.04 6.87
CA ALA A 127 14.57 19.40 7.41
C ALA A 127 15.87 19.75 8.14
N GLY A 128 16.93 19.97 7.38
CA GLY A 128 18.24 20.41 7.88
C GLY A 128 18.40 21.91 7.68
N SER A 129 17.87 22.67 8.63
CA SER A 129 18.28 24.02 9.08
C SER A 129 19.02 24.93 8.09
N GLN A 130 18.31 25.97 7.67
CA GLN A 130 18.90 27.28 7.37
C GLN A 130 19.62 27.79 8.64
N SER A 131 20.89 28.15 8.50
CA SER A 131 21.59 29.03 9.45
C SER A 131 21.58 30.44 8.87
N PRO A 132 21.01 31.44 9.57
CA PRO A 132 21.35 32.83 9.34
C PRO A 132 22.02 33.41 10.58
N SER A 133 23.25 33.91 10.43
CA SER A 133 23.73 35.02 11.28
C SER A 133 25.07 35.51 10.76
N GLY A 134 25.03 36.70 10.16
CA GLY A 134 26.21 37.48 9.81
C GLY A 134 26.91 38.08 11.04
N GLN A 135 28.21 38.26 10.87
CA GLN A 135 29.02 39.43 11.25
C GLN A 135 28.68 40.18 12.55
N SER A 136 29.61 40.11 13.51
CA SER A 136 29.94 41.25 14.36
C SER A 136 31.42 41.20 14.76
N GLY A 137 32.24 41.93 14.00
CA GLY A 137 33.59 42.31 14.42
C GLY A 137 33.54 43.67 15.10
N SER A 138 33.69 43.68 16.42
CA SER A 138 33.96 44.85 17.25
C SER A 138 34.92 44.35 18.33
N GLY A 139 36.19 44.73 18.37
CA GLY A 139 36.62 46.08 18.68
C GLY A 139 36.84 46.17 20.19
N TYR A 140 38.03 45.75 20.66
CA TYR A 140 38.49 46.00 22.04
C TYR A 140 38.63 47.50 22.28
N PRO A 141 38.46 47.96 23.53
CA PRO A 141 39.68 48.33 24.25
C PRO A 141 39.73 47.92 25.74
N ALA A 142 40.91 48.21 26.28
CA ALA A 142 41.52 47.88 27.57
C ALA A 142 40.87 48.45 28.85
N SER A 143 41.47 48.03 29.98
CA SER A 143 41.42 48.55 31.36
C SER A 143 40.21 48.16 32.21
N GLY A 144 40.31 47.80 33.50
CA GLY A 144 41.41 47.73 34.45
C GLY A 144 40.84 47.45 35.86
N TRP A 145 41.71 46.91 36.74
CA TRP A 145 41.53 46.57 38.16
C TRP A 145 40.80 45.26 38.49
#